data_AF-A0A8J5GVZ7-F1
#
_entry.id   AF-A0A8J5GVZ7-F1
#
_cell.length_a   1.000
_cell.length_b   1.000
_cell.length_c   1.000
_cell.angle_alpha   90.00
_cell.angle_beta   90.00
_cell.angle_gamma   90.00
#
_symmetry.space_group_name_H-M   'P 1'
#
loop_
_entity.id
_entity.type
_entity.pdbx_description
1 polymer ?
#
loop_
_entity_poly.entity_id
_entity_poly.type
_entity_poly.pdbx_seq_one_letter_code
_entity_poly.pdbx_strand_id
1 'polypeptide(L)'
;MRTIQGNWHQEYGKLKAKIEVLSKSQRFFHNLAYLVIPCYNNCFRHLMGEQLDSLSHKELQQLENQLDNSLKHIRSRKNQVVFDSITELQRKEKALQEQNKSLEKQVNPREAEGQGSHPAAHWEQAQTSSSSPPFLLADADHTLNIGQVLPRKGNHRRGGRSCRGPGSDQWQHIASLDAQPFEWLAPNH
;
A
#
# COMPACT_ATOMS: atom_id res chain seq x y z
N MET A 1 40.34 -6.23 -61.74
CA MET A 1 40.01 -5.25 -60.67
C MET A 1 38.56 -4.81 -60.88
N ARG A 2 37.60 -5.32 -60.10
CA ARG A 2 36.19 -4.88 -60.22
C ARG A 2 36.03 -3.57 -59.45
N THR A 3 35.56 -2.54 -60.13
CA THR A 3 35.35 -1.21 -59.57
C THR A 3 34.23 -1.26 -58.53
N ILE A 4 34.55 -0.88 -57.29
CA ILE A 4 33.57 -0.53 -56.27
C ILE A 4 33.00 0.83 -56.67
N GLN A 5 32.14 0.86 -57.68
CA GLN A 5 31.45 2.08 -58.09
C GLN A 5 30.31 2.29 -57.09
N GLY A 6 30.65 2.95 -55.98
CA GLY A 6 29.79 3.14 -54.84
C GLY A 6 28.48 3.82 -55.21
N ASN A 7 27.38 3.23 -54.74
CA ASN A 7 26.02 3.69 -54.96
C ASN A 7 25.67 4.90 -54.05
N TRP A 8 26.51 5.93 -54.12
CA TRP A 8 26.51 7.09 -53.22
C TRP A 8 25.18 7.86 -53.21
N HIS A 9 24.49 7.91 -54.33
CA HIS A 9 23.19 8.58 -54.43
C HIS A 9 22.13 7.90 -53.55
N GLN A 10 22.10 6.56 -53.53
CA GLN A 10 21.18 5.81 -52.70
C GLN A 10 21.54 5.94 -51.21
N GLU A 11 22.82 5.86 -50.87
CA GLU A 11 23.28 6.00 -49.48
C GLU A 11 23.00 7.40 -48.92
N TYR A 12 23.19 8.46 -49.72
CA TYR A 12 22.82 9.82 -49.35
C TYR A 12 21.30 9.96 -49.13
N GLY A 13 20.48 9.36 -50.00
CA GLY A 13 19.02 9.32 -49.83
C GLY A 13 18.60 8.66 -48.52
N LYS A 14 19.21 7.52 -48.16
CA LYS A 14 18.98 6.83 -46.88
C LYS A 14 19.37 7.70 -45.69
N LEU A 15 20.54 8.35 -45.74
CA LEU A 15 21.01 9.21 -44.65
C LEU A 15 20.10 10.44 -44.47
N LYS A 16 19.72 11.09 -45.57
CA LYS A 16 18.80 12.23 -45.55
C LYS A 16 17.45 11.85 -44.92
N ALA A 17 16.89 10.71 -45.32
CA ALA A 17 15.65 10.19 -44.72
C ALA A 17 15.79 9.96 -43.21
N LYS A 18 16.92 9.36 -42.76
CA LYS A 18 17.20 9.17 -41.32
C LYS A 18 17.31 10.50 -40.57
N ILE A 19 17.99 11.50 -41.15
CA ILE A 19 18.12 12.84 -40.57
C ILE A 19 16.74 13.51 -40.45
N GLU A 20 15.89 13.40 -41.47
CA GLU A 20 14.54 13.95 -41.41
C GLU A 20 13.68 13.28 -40.33
N VAL A 21 13.77 11.94 -40.21
CA VAL A 21 13.08 11.20 -39.16
C VAL A 21 13.58 11.60 -37.78
N LEU A 22 14.90 11.67 -37.57
CA LEU A 22 15.49 12.10 -36.30
C LEU A 22 15.12 13.55 -35.96
N SER A 23 15.16 14.46 -36.93
CA SER A 23 14.76 15.86 -36.75
C SER A 23 13.27 16.01 -36.41
N LYS A 24 12.40 15.21 -37.04
CA LYS A 24 10.96 15.19 -36.71
C LYS A 24 10.73 14.62 -35.31
N SER A 25 11.43 13.54 -34.98
CA SER A 25 11.39 12.89 -33.67
C SER A 25 11.85 13.85 -32.56
N GLN A 26 12.98 14.52 -32.73
CA GLN A 26 13.50 15.50 -31.77
C GLN A 26 12.52 16.67 -31.56
N ARG A 27 11.93 17.20 -32.64
CA ARG A 27 10.89 18.23 -32.54
C ARG A 27 9.66 17.73 -31.78
N PHE A 28 9.23 16.50 -32.05
CA PHE A 28 8.13 15.88 -31.32
C PHE A 28 8.44 15.78 -29.82
N PHE A 29 9.60 15.24 -29.45
CA PHE A 29 10.01 15.13 -28.04
C PHE A 29 10.13 16.50 -27.36
N HIS A 30 10.66 17.50 -28.05
CA HIS A 30 10.76 18.86 -27.52
C HIS A 30 9.37 19.46 -27.25
N ASN A 31 8.44 19.35 -28.20
CA ASN A 31 7.07 19.81 -28.02
C ASN A 31 6.36 19.05 -26.90
N LEU A 32 6.56 17.73 -26.81
CA LEU A 32 5.99 16.90 -25.75
C LEU A 32 6.53 17.32 -24.38
N ALA A 33 7.85 17.53 -24.25
CA ALA A 33 8.49 17.96 -23.01
C ALA A 33 7.98 19.33 -22.57
N TYR A 34 7.87 20.29 -23.50
CA TYR A 34 7.38 21.63 -23.21
C TYR A 34 5.92 21.64 -22.74
N LEU A 35 5.10 20.70 -23.21
CA LEU A 35 3.71 20.58 -22.78
C LEU A 35 3.57 19.80 -21.46
N VAL A 36 4.25 18.65 -21.35
CA VAL A 36 4.00 17.70 -20.26
C VAL A 36 4.72 18.11 -18.97
N ILE A 37 5.95 18.62 -19.03
CA ILE A 37 6.74 18.95 -17.83
C ILE A 37 6.03 20.00 -16.96
N PRO A 38 5.52 21.12 -17.51
CA PRO A 38 4.79 22.11 -16.71
C PRO A 38 3.48 21.57 -16.16
N CYS A 39 2.72 20.79 -16.95
CA CYS A 39 1.47 20.19 -16.49
C CYS A 39 1.70 19.24 -15.32
N TYR A 40 2.71 18.36 -15.41
CA TYR A 40 3.07 17.46 -14.32
C TYR A 40 3.46 18.24 -13.07
N ASN A 41 4.31 19.26 -13.21
CA ASN A 41 4.75 20.07 -12.08
C ASN A 41 3.58 20.80 -11.42
N ASN A 42 2.72 21.50 -12.19
CA ASN A 42 1.57 22.21 -11.64
C ASN A 42 0.58 21.26 -10.95
N CYS A 43 0.27 20.12 -11.55
CA CYS A 43 -0.58 19.10 -10.91
C CYS A 43 0.02 18.61 -9.58
N PHE A 44 1.33 18.31 -9.56
CA PHE A 44 2.01 17.90 -8.33
C PHE A 44 1.95 18.98 -7.25
N ARG A 45 2.21 20.23 -7.61
CA ARG A 45 2.12 21.38 -6.69
C ARG A 45 0.72 21.57 -6.12
N HIS A 46 -0.32 21.50 -6.96
CA HIS A 46 -1.70 21.59 -6.50
C HIS A 46 -2.04 20.45 -5.54
N LEU A 47 -1.62 19.20 -5.83
CA LEU A 47 -1.81 18.06 -4.92
C LEU A 47 -1.07 18.23 -3.58
N MET A 48 0.04 18.98 -3.57
CA MET A 48 0.78 19.36 -2.38
C MET A 48 0.22 20.61 -1.67
N GLY A 49 -0.86 21.20 -2.18
CA GLY A 49 -1.49 22.38 -1.61
C GLY A 49 -0.78 23.71 -1.95
N GLU A 50 0.08 23.72 -2.97
CA GLU A 50 0.78 24.91 -3.43
C GLU A 50 0.07 25.57 -4.63
N GLN A 51 0.27 26.89 -4.82
CA GLN A 51 -0.22 27.66 -5.99
C GLN A 51 -1.74 27.57 -6.25
N LEU A 52 -2.51 27.39 -5.18
CA LEU A 52 -3.97 27.23 -5.24
C LEU A 52 -4.71 28.51 -5.66
N ASP A 53 -4.07 29.68 -5.55
CA ASP A 53 -4.65 30.98 -5.92
C ASP A 53 -5.03 31.07 -7.40
N SER A 54 -4.40 30.23 -8.24
CA SER A 54 -4.67 30.15 -9.67
C SER A 54 -5.90 29.29 -10.02
N LEU A 55 -6.42 28.52 -9.06
CA LEU A 55 -7.53 27.60 -9.26
C LEU A 55 -8.87 28.26 -8.94
N SER A 56 -9.89 27.94 -9.74
CA SER A 56 -11.26 28.33 -9.44
C SER A 56 -11.84 27.50 -8.28
N HIS A 57 -12.90 28.02 -7.64
CA HIS A 57 -13.58 27.32 -6.55
C HIS A 57 -14.04 25.89 -6.93
N LYS A 58 -14.45 25.68 -8.19
CA LYS A 58 -14.85 24.35 -8.70
C LYS A 58 -13.66 23.39 -8.79
N GLU A 59 -12.50 23.87 -9.24
CA GLU A 59 -11.28 23.05 -9.37
C GLU A 59 -10.70 22.71 -7.99
N LEU A 60 -10.74 23.66 -7.05
CA LEU A 60 -10.41 23.43 -5.64
C LEU A 60 -11.28 22.33 -5.02
N GLN A 61 -12.60 22.39 -5.23
CA GLN A 61 -13.51 21.36 -4.74
C GLN A 61 -13.22 19.99 -5.39
N GLN A 62 -12.84 19.94 -6.67
CA GLN A 62 -12.46 18.70 -7.33
C GLN A 62 -11.16 18.12 -6.75
N LEU A 63 -10.16 18.97 -6.52
CA LEU A 63 -8.89 18.60 -5.92
C LEU A 63 -9.08 18.04 -4.50
N GLU A 64 -9.91 18.69 -3.68
CA GLU A 64 -10.26 18.22 -2.34
C GLU A 64 -10.91 16.83 -2.39
N ASN A 65 -11.90 16.65 -3.27
CA ASN A 65 -12.55 15.35 -3.46
C ASN A 65 -11.56 14.27 -3.92
N GLN A 66 -10.61 14.62 -4.79
CA GLN A 66 -9.57 13.69 -5.26
C GLN A 66 -8.66 13.24 -4.11
N LEU A 67 -8.23 14.18 -3.26
CA LEU A 67 -7.39 13.89 -2.10
C LEU A 67 -8.14 13.07 -1.06
N ASP A 68 -9.38 13.42 -0.74
CA ASP A 68 -10.21 12.69 0.23
C ASP A 68 -10.45 11.24 -0.23
N ASN A 69 -10.81 11.03 -1.50
CA ASN A 69 -10.98 9.69 -2.06
C ASN A 69 -9.68 8.88 -2.02
N SER A 70 -8.55 9.47 -2.44
CA SER A 70 -7.25 8.80 -2.43
C SER A 70 -6.83 8.42 -1.01
N LEU A 71 -7.06 9.30 -0.05
CA LEU A 71 -6.76 9.08 1.36
C LEU A 71 -7.64 7.98 1.97
N LYS A 72 -8.94 7.97 1.63
CA LYS A 72 -9.87 6.87 1.99
C LYS A 72 -9.36 5.53 1.47
N HIS A 73 -8.92 5.47 0.21
CA HIS A 73 -8.35 4.25 -0.36
C HIS A 73 -7.07 3.80 0.35
N ILE A 74 -6.14 4.72 0.63
CA ILE A 74 -4.89 4.42 1.36
C ILE A 74 -5.23 3.85 2.75
N ARG A 75 -6.12 4.51 3.50
CA ARG A 75 -6.54 4.04 4.83
C ARG A 75 -7.21 2.67 4.77
N SER A 76 -8.11 2.46 3.81
CA SER A 76 -8.79 1.17 3.63
C SER A 76 -7.79 0.06 3.35
N ARG A 77 -6.81 0.28 2.47
CA ARG A 77 -5.76 -0.70 2.17
C ARG A 77 -4.89 -0.97 3.39
N LYS A 78 -4.48 0.06 4.12
CA LYS A 78 -3.70 -0.10 5.36
C LYS A 78 -4.44 -0.97 6.36
N ASN A 79 -5.73 -0.68 6.57
CA ASN A 79 -6.56 -1.43 7.50
C ASN A 79 -6.72 -2.88 7.06
N GLN A 80 -6.94 -3.12 5.76
CA GLN A 80 -7.03 -4.47 5.21
C GLN A 80 -5.78 -5.29 5.53
N VAL A 81 -4.59 -4.75 5.24
CA VAL A 81 -3.31 -5.42 5.50
C VAL A 81 -3.13 -5.73 7.00
N VAL A 82 -3.53 -4.81 7.88
CA VAL A 82 -3.46 -5.02 9.34
C VAL A 82 -4.42 -6.13 9.77
N PHE A 83 -5.66 -6.14 9.27
CA PHE A 83 -6.61 -7.21 9.58
C PHE A 83 -6.14 -8.58 9.08
N ASP A 84 -5.60 -8.63 7.86
CA ASP A 84 -5.06 -9.86 7.29
C ASP A 84 -3.92 -10.40 8.18
N SER A 85 -3.00 -9.53 8.61
CA SER A 85 -1.92 -9.90 9.53
C SER A 85 -2.43 -10.42 10.88
N ILE A 86 -3.42 -9.75 11.48
CA ILE A 86 -4.04 -10.22 12.74
C ILE A 86 -4.65 -11.61 12.55
N THR A 87 -5.39 -11.83 11.46
CA THR A 87 -6.05 -13.12 11.22
C THR A 87 -5.03 -14.25 11.00
N GLU A 88 -3.91 -13.94 10.35
CA GLU A 88 -2.82 -14.89 10.15
C GLU A 88 -2.16 -15.27 11.48
N LEU A 89 -1.86 -14.28 12.32
CA LEU A 89 -1.27 -14.50 13.65
C LEU A 89 -2.21 -15.30 14.55
N GLN A 90 -3.50 -15.01 14.57
CA GLN A 90 -4.50 -15.78 15.32
C GLN A 90 -4.59 -17.24 14.84
N ARG A 91 -4.43 -17.49 13.54
CA ARG A 91 -4.38 -18.86 13.01
C ARG A 91 -3.14 -19.60 13.50
N LYS A 92 -1.99 -18.93 13.50
CA LYS A 92 -0.71 -19.49 14.01
C LYS A 92 -0.78 -19.76 15.51
N GLU A 93 -1.34 -18.84 16.30
CA GLU A 93 -1.57 -19.01 17.73
C GLU A 93 -2.39 -20.27 18.02
N LYS A 94 -3.53 -20.44 17.33
CA LYS A 94 -4.39 -21.63 17.50
C LYS A 94 -3.66 -22.93 17.14
N ALA A 95 -2.93 -22.94 16.02
CA ALA A 95 -2.17 -24.12 15.59
C ALA A 95 -1.08 -24.51 16.61
N LEU A 96 -0.35 -23.52 17.13
CA LEU A 96 0.67 -23.74 18.16
C LEU A 96 0.05 -24.20 19.48
N GLN A 97 -1.09 -23.63 19.87
CA GLN A 97 -1.81 -24.05 21.08
C GLN A 97 -2.29 -25.51 20.98
N GLU A 98 -2.74 -25.94 19.80
CA GLU A 98 -3.13 -27.32 19.56
C GLU A 98 -1.93 -28.28 19.57
N GLN A 99 -0.80 -27.88 18.98
CA GLN A 99 0.45 -28.65 19.05
C GLN A 99 0.96 -28.79 20.48
N ASN A 100 1.00 -27.70 21.26
CA ASN A 100 1.42 -27.74 22.67
C ASN A 100 0.53 -28.68 23.49
N LYS A 101 -0.80 -28.61 23.34
CA LYS A 101 -1.73 -29.53 24.01
C LYS A 101 -1.49 -31.00 23.63
N SER A 102 -1.12 -31.28 22.38
CA SER A 102 -0.78 -32.63 21.93
C SER A 102 0.53 -33.13 22.56
N LEU A 103 1.54 -32.26 22.65
CA LEU A 103 2.82 -32.58 23.28
C LEU A 103 2.69 -32.78 24.79
N GLU A 104 1.92 -31.94 25.50
CA GLU A 104 1.63 -32.12 26.93
C GLU A 104 1.06 -33.51 27.22
N LYS A 105 0.12 -33.99 26.39
CA LYS A 105 -0.44 -35.34 26.50
C LYS A 105 0.58 -36.45 26.25
N GLN A 106 1.55 -36.23 25.36
CA GLN A 106 2.60 -37.20 25.03
C GLN A 106 3.72 -37.24 26.08
N VAL A 107 4.01 -36.09 26.71
CA VAL A 107 5.06 -35.97 27.73
C VAL A 107 4.56 -36.45 29.10
N ASN A 108 3.25 -36.36 29.37
CA ASN A 108 2.65 -36.89 30.59
C ASN A 108 1.60 -37.98 30.32
N PRO A 109 1.99 -39.17 29.80
CA PRO A 109 1.05 -40.26 29.56
C PRO A 109 0.47 -40.86 30.85
N ARG A 110 0.98 -40.46 32.04
CA ARG A 110 0.61 -41.03 33.35
C ARG A 110 -0.57 -40.35 34.05
N GLU A 111 -1.11 -39.26 33.50
CA GLU A 111 -2.33 -38.61 34.04
C GLU A 111 -3.57 -38.83 33.16
N ALA A 112 -3.43 -39.48 32.00
CA ALA A 112 -4.55 -39.72 31.09
C ALA A 112 -5.43 -40.93 31.48
N GLU A 113 -4.92 -41.85 32.30
CA GLU A 113 -5.66 -43.01 32.78
C GLU A 113 -5.49 -43.22 34.29
N GLY A 114 -6.18 -42.41 35.08
CA GLY A 114 -6.46 -42.70 36.48
C GLY A 114 -6.15 -41.57 37.45
N GLN A 115 -7.13 -41.33 38.33
CA GLN A 115 -7.05 -40.58 39.60
C GLN A 115 -7.09 -39.04 39.40
N GLY A 116 -8.17 -38.33 39.73
CA GLY A 116 -8.90 -38.46 40.99
C GLY A 116 -8.02 -37.92 42.12
N SER A 117 -8.27 -36.67 42.49
CA SER A 117 -7.99 -36.10 43.81
C SER A 117 -6.56 -36.20 44.35
N HIS A 118 -5.82 -35.09 44.36
CA HIS A 118 -4.90 -34.81 45.46
C HIS A 118 -5.00 -33.35 45.91
N PRO A 119 -5.18 -33.10 47.23
CA PRO A 119 -5.44 -31.77 47.77
C PRO A 119 -4.13 -30.99 47.91
N ALA A 120 -4.20 -29.69 47.64
CA ALA A 120 -3.15 -28.74 48.00
C ALA A 120 -3.00 -28.69 49.53
N ALA A 121 -1.96 -29.33 50.07
CA ALA A 121 -1.45 -29.05 51.41
C ALA A 121 -0.58 -27.78 51.31
N HIS A 122 -1.08 -26.65 51.84
CA HIS A 122 -0.76 -26.14 53.17
C HIS A 122 0.74 -25.85 53.39
N TRP A 123 1.09 -24.58 53.29
CA TRP A 123 1.99 -23.92 54.22
C TRP A 123 1.54 -22.47 54.35
N GLU A 124 1.28 -22.11 55.60
CA GLU A 124 0.85 -20.79 56.03
C GLU A 124 2.01 -20.24 56.85
N GLN A 125 2.56 -19.08 56.48
CA GLN A 125 3.25 -18.25 57.45
C GLN A 125 3.03 -16.76 57.18
N ALA A 126 2.61 -16.12 58.26
CA ALA A 126 1.93 -14.84 58.37
C ALA A 126 2.84 -13.59 58.24
N GLN A 127 2.20 -12.53 57.69
CA GLN A 127 2.28 -11.10 58.04
C GLN A 127 3.60 -10.37 57.71
N THR A 128 3.60 -9.26 56.94
CA THR A 128 3.20 -7.92 57.41
C THR A 128 2.96 -6.95 56.23
N SER A 129 1.92 -6.11 56.37
CA SER A 129 1.76 -4.75 55.83
C SER A 129 2.55 -4.32 54.56
N SER A 130 1.89 -4.34 53.40
CA SER A 130 1.75 -3.17 52.50
C SER A 130 0.87 -3.56 51.31
N SER A 131 -0.20 -2.79 51.09
CA SER A 131 -1.18 -3.03 50.05
C SER A 131 -0.59 -2.75 48.67
N SER A 132 -0.36 -3.81 47.89
CA SER A 132 -0.23 -3.73 46.43
C SER A 132 -1.07 -4.86 45.83
N PRO A 133 -2.11 -4.58 45.03
CA PRO A 133 -2.89 -5.64 44.41
C PRO A 133 -2.11 -6.28 43.24
N PRO A 134 -2.36 -7.56 42.95
CA PRO A 134 -1.75 -8.27 41.84
C PRO A 134 -2.23 -7.67 40.52
N PHE A 135 -1.38 -7.69 39.50
CA PHE A 135 -1.63 -7.26 38.12
C PHE A 135 -3.03 -7.67 37.63
N LEU A 136 -4.00 -6.79 37.85
CA LEU A 136 -5.19 -6.71 37.06
C LEU A 136 -4.76 -5.98 35.79
N LEU A 137 -4.87 -6.67 34.66
CA LEU A 137 -4.88 -6.06 33.34
C LEU A 137 -6.19 -5.27 33.24
N ALA A 138 -6.26 -4.17 34.00
CA ALA A 138 -7.32 -3.19 33.92
C ALA A 138 -7.18 -2.45 32.60
N ASP A 139 -8.34 -2.20 32.00
CA ASP A 139 -8.58 -1.18 30.99
C ASP A 139 -7.52 -0.08 31.00
N ALA A 140 -6.59 -0.18 30.04
CA ALA A 140 -5.83 0.96 29.59
C ALA A 140 -6.37 1.30 28.22
N ASP A 141 -7.24 2.30 28.19
CA ASP A 141 -7.63 3.07 27.02
C ASP A 141 -6.48 3.12 25.99
N HIS A 142 -6.58 2.29 24.95
CA HIS A 142 -5.89 2.57 23.71
C HIS A 142 -6.75 3.63 23.01
N THR A 143 -6.67 4.87 23.49
CA THR A 143 -7.10 6.04 22.73
C THR A 143 -6.22 6.18 21.49
N LEU A 144 -6.41 5.28 20.52
CA LEU A 144 -6.16 5.56 19.12
C LEU A 144 -7.49 6.06 18.57
N ASN A 145 -7.70 7.37 18.70
CA ASN A 145 -8.75 8.08 17.98
C ASN A 145 -8.44 8.00 16.47
N ILE A 146 -8.76 6.85 15.88
CA ILE A 146 -8.85 6.64 14.44
C ILE A 146 -10.33 6.83 14.14
N GLY A 147 -10.64 8.03 13.63
CA GLY A 147 -11.98 8.58 13.49
C GLY A 147 -13.06 7.54 13.25
N GLN A 148 -13.94 7.40 14.25
CA GLN A 148 -15.17 6.62 14.17
C GLN A 148 -16.02 7.16 13.02
N VAL A 149 -16.06 6.47 11.89
CA VAL A 149 -17.19 6.55 10.96
C VAL A 149 -18.12 5.41 11.32
N LEU A 150 -19.02 5.67 12.28
CA LEU A 150 -20.19 4.82 12.50
C LEU A 150 -21.09 4.87 11.25
N PRO A 151 -21.71 3.75 10.83
CA PRO A 151 -22.62 3.74 9.70
C PRO A 151 -23.93 4.45 10.08
N ARG A 152 -24.08 5.70 9.66
CA ARG A 152 -25.35 6.42 9.73
C ARG A 152 -26.28 5.93 8.62
N LYS A 153 -27.33 5.20 9.00
CA LYS A 153 -28.45 4.83 8.14
C LYS A 153 -29.21 6.10 7.74
N GLY A 154 -29.10 6.50 6.47
CA GLY A 154 -29.77 7.67 5.93
C GLY A 154 -30.05 7.49 4.44
N ASN A 155 -31.31 7.16 4.12
CA ASN A 155 -31.86 7.25 2.77
C ASN A 155 -31.72 8.69 2.25
N HIS A 156 -31.22 8.88 1.02
CA HIS A 156 -31.80 9.83 0.05
C HIS A 156 -31.33 9.53 -1.37
N ARG A 157 -32.31 9.38 -2.26
CA ARG A 157 -32.17 9.31 -3.72
C ARG A 157 -31.80 10.68 -4.26
N ARG A 158 -30.86 10.75 -5.21
CA ARG A 158 -31.03 11.47 -6.49
C ARG A 158 -29.85 11.17 -7.42
N GLY A 159 -30.18 10.74 -8.63
CA GLY A 159 -29.22 10.40 -9.67
C GLY A 159 -28.56 11.61 -10.30
N GLY A 160 -27.30 11.42 -10.70
CA GLY A 160 -26.54 12.25 -11.61
C GLY A 160 -25.59 11.32 -12.37
N ARG A 161 -25.60 11.39 -13.70
CA ARG A 161 -24.95 10.41 -14.58
C ARG A 161 -23.44 10.45 -14.38
N SER A 162 -22.89 9.28 -14.09
CA SER A 162 -21.46 8.99 -13.89
C SER A 162 -20.70 9.10 -15.21
N CYS A 163 -19.68 9.96 -15.26
CA CYS A 163 -18.55 9.72 -16.13
C CYS A 163 -17.74 8.59 -15.50
N ARG A 164 -17.87 7.37 -16.03
CA ARG A 164 -17.03 6.24 -15.63
C ARG A 164 -15.59 6.53 -16.07
N GLY A 165 -14.76 6.92 -15.12
CA GLY A 165 -13.32 6.65 -15.23
C GLY A 165 -13.10 5.12 -15.25
N PRO A 166 -12.01 4.63 -15.84
CA PRO A 166 -11.75 3.19 -15.95
C PRO A 166 -11.84 2.52 -14.57
N GLY A 167 -12.55 1.39 -14.54
CA GLY A 167 -12.89 0.66 -13.33
C GLY A 167 -11.67 0.17 -12.56
N SER A 168 -11.93 -0.21 -11.31
CA SER A 168 -11.02 -0.80 -10.32
C SER A 168 -10.09 -1.91 -10.83
N ASP A 169 -10.39 -2.50 -11.99
CA ASP A 169 -9.65 -3.61 -12.58
C ASP A 169 -8.35 -3.13 -13.27
N GLN A 170 -8.21 -1.83 -13.54
CA GLN A 170 -6.98 -1.28 -14.16
C GLN A 170 -5.81 -1.15 -13.16
N TRP A 171 -6.08 -1.09 -11.86
CA TRP A 171 -5.04 -0.96 -10.83
C TRP A 171 -4.46 -2.30 -10.35
N GLN A 172 -5.06 -3.42 -10.73
CA GLN A 172 -4.53 -4.75 -10.39
C GLN A 172 -3.28 -5.10 -11.22
N HIS A 173 -3.16 -4.55 -12.44
CA HIS A 173 -1.99 -4.77 -13.29
C HIS A 173 -0.73 -3.99 -12.85
N ILE A 174 -0.89 -2.88 -12.13
CA ILE A 174 0.25 -2.06 -11.67
C ILE A 174 0.93 -2.67 -10.42
N ALA A 175 0.22 -3.52 -9.68
CA ALA A 175 0.78 -4.19 -8.50
C ALA A 175 1.61 -5.44 -8.81
N SER A 176 1.69 -5.87 -10.08
CA SER A 176 2.38 -7.11 -10.48
C SER A 176 3.70 -6.87 -11.24
N LEU A 177 4.12 -5.61 -11.41
CA LEU A 177 5.48 -5.30 -11.83
C LEU A 177 6.32 -5.17 -10.57
N ASP A 178 7.09 -6.22 -10.31
CA ASP A 178 8.14 -6.27 -9.31
C ASP A 178 8.91 -4.95 -9.26
N ALA A 179 9.14 -4.50 -8.03
CA ALA A 179 10.16 -3.52 -7.70
C ALA A 179 11.54 -4.10 -8.09
N GLN A 180 11.93 -3.93 -9.35
CA GLN A 180 13.33 -3.98 -9.73
C GLN A 180 13.99 -2.65 -9.36
N PRO A 181 15.06 -2.65 -8.56
CA PRO A 181 15.86 -1.46 -8.33
C PRO A 181 16.41 -0.93 -9.66
N PHE A 182 16.30 0.38 -9.87
CA PHE A 182 16.86 1.10 -11.02
C PHE A 182 18.40 1.06 -10.99
N GLU A 183 19.03 0.03 -11.55
CA GLU A 183 20.47 -0.01 -11.84
C GLU A 183 20.79 0.56 -13.24
N TRP A 184 20.60 1.87 -13.46
CA TRP A 184 21.04 2.52 -14.72
C TRP A 184 21.92 3.77 -14.53
N LEU A 185 22.59 3.91 -13.39
CA LEU A 185 23.59 4.98 -13.17
C LEU A 185 24.87 4.47 -12.50
N ALA A 186 25.50 3.46 -13.10
CA ALA A 186 26.92 3.17 -12.84
C ALA A 186 27.75 3.65 -14.06
N PRO A 187 28.68 4.60 -13.90
CA PRO A 187 29.62 4.96 -14.95
C PRO A 187 30.60 3.79 -15.18
N ASN A 188 30.69 3.29 -16.41
CA ASN A 188 31.74 2.34 -16.80
C ASN A 188 33.12 3.03 -16.71
N HIS A 189 34.05 2.38 -16.03
CA HIS A 189 35.48 2.67 -16.04
C HIS A 189 36.19 1.81 -17.09
#